data_AF-A0AA43HF86-F1
#
_entry.id   AF-A0AA43HF86-F1
#
_cell.length_a   1.000
_cell.length_b   1.000
_cell.length_c   1.000
_cell.angle_alpha   90.00
_cell.angle_beta   90.00
_cell.angle_gamma   90.00
#
_symmetry.space_group_name_H-M   'P 1'
#
loop_
_entity.id
_entity.type
_entity.pdbx_description
1 polymer ?
#
loop_
_entity_poly.entity_id
_entity_poly.type
_entity_poly.pdbx_seq_one_letter_code
_entity_poly.pdbx_strand_id
1 'polypeptide(L)'
;MIDIRQEESAEHLYPILQKDTLERLQDLSGKIWTDFHAHDPGVTLNDVLNYVLTDVDYKLHYNLEDYLNTEQQSFSPDEIGLLSSAAISDSDPITPTEYTQLFLRHIPELCKLKMTPARSGRRGIYDIKAEAHPSVPPGEYEKIREKIKELYYNHRNLCEELDVVEVSVTTRTNGRQHLSNISDYLDDHLSDYPAGSFRAIFNHYPARHDLPRIYGVNDWGISKDSPPERIRQAEQLKAYLGLFDKLVEMGLQELQDAPRWFRLNTELPHKRGVELKKKLLNNLDKLYGVNSHPDFILTPEGEPEEEEKALIRRTEFLKQVPQWGRDKHKASYLNPGEYWGLERYIRTLLGLTDREELTVVEHIFFRHLTEPIRSENYVPPVFPIELSLTVLVYGATPRMMDNRFREGLETLIYQRIPAHLDVTVQWLDKEESARFKSLYEGCKTGFAECDAENLKEFIIQMRERK
;
A
#
# COMPACT_ATOMS: atom_id res chain seq x y z
N MET A 1 23.92 9.04 -35.55
CA MET A 1 23.49 7.95 -36.45
C MET A 1 22.52 7.13 -35.62
N ILE A 2 21.22 7.26 -35.88
CA ILE A 2 20.20 6.60 -35.06
C ILE A 2 20.08 5.18 -35.57
N ASP A 3 20.37 4.21 -34.70
CA ASP A 3 20.31 2.78 -35.02
C ASP A 3 18.84 2.35 -35.02
N ILE A 4 18.16 2.56 -36.15
CA ILE A 4 16.79 2.07 -36.36
C ILE A 4 16.88 0.56 -36.54
N ARG A 5 16.76 -0.17 -35.42
CA ARG A 5 16.48 -1.60 -35.45
C ARG A 5 15.12 -1.80 -36.10
N GLN A 6 15.13 -2.20 -37.37
CA GLN A 6 13.96 -2.77 -38.00
C GLN A 6 13.70 -4.11 -37.30
N GLU A 7 12.71 -4.16 -36.42
CA GLU A 7 12.17 -5.42 -35.95
C GLU A 7 11.58 -6.18 -37.13
N GLU A 8 11.80 -7.50 -37.15
CA GLU A 8 11.36 -8.36 -38.24
C GLU A 8 9.84 -8.31 -38.37
N SER A 9 9.35 -8.38 -39.61
CA SER A 9 7.97 -8.00 -39.94
C SER A 9 6.92 -8.86 -39.23
N ALA A 10 6.34 -8.32 -38.17
CA ALA A 10 4.93 -8.57 -37.86
C ALA A 10 4.10 -8.20 -39.10
N GLU A 11 3.13 -9.05 -39.47
CA GLU A 11 2.19 -8.72 -40.54
C GLU A 11 1.48 -7.41 -40.18
N HIS A 12 1.44 -6.44 -41.10
CA HIS A 12 0.73 -5.19 -40.87
C HIS A 12 -0.74 -5.49 -40.55
N LEU A 13 -1.25 -4.95 -39.43
CA LEU A 13 -2.59 -5.26 -38.94
C LEU A 13 -3.70 -4.89 -39.95
N TYR A 14 -3.49 -3.87 -40.79
CA TYR A 14 -4.50 -3.39 -41.73
C TYR A 14 -4.95 -4.48 -42.75
N PRO A 15 -4.05 -5.14 -43.51
CA PRO A 15 -4.40 -6.32 -44.31
C PRO A 15 -5.17 -7.42 -43.56
N ILE A 16 -4.83 -7.69 -42.29
CA ILE A 16 -5.49 -8.72 -41.48
C ILE A 16 -6.93 -8.29 -41.18
N LEU A 17 -7.11 -7.07 -40.65
CA LEU A 17 -8.44 -6.51 -40.37
C LEU A 17 -9.30 -6.40 -41.63
N GLN A 18 -8.72 -6.01 -42.76
CA GLN A 18 -9.44 -5.94 -44.04
C GLN A 18 -9.99 -7.31 -44.44
N LYS A 19 -9.16 -8.35 -44.38
CA LYS A 19 -9.57 -9.72 -44.69
C LYS A 19 -10.60 -10.25 -43.69
N ASP A 20 -10.34 -10.17 -42.39
CA ASP A 20 -11.18 -10.76 -41.35
C ASP A 20 -12.55 -10.05 -41.26
N THR A 21 -12.57 -8.72 -41.40
CA THR A 21 -13.83 -7.95 -41.50
C THR A 21 -14.62 -8.37 -42.73
N LEU A 22 -13.96 -8.62 -43.88
CA LEU A 22 -14.63 -9.01 -45.11
C LEU A 22 -15.25 -10.42 -45.02
N GLU A 23 -14.50 -11.41 -44.52
CA GLU A 23 -14.99 -12.77 -44.28
C GLU A 23 -16.20 -12.74 -43.33
N ARG A 24 -16.11 -11.99 -42.22
CA ARG A 24 -17.18 -11.84 -41.24
C ARG A 24 -18.42 -11.14 -41.81
N LEU A 25 -18.27 -10.19 -42.73
CA LEU A 25 -19.39 -9.52 -43.39
C LEU A 25 -20.10 -10.45 -44.37
N GLN A 26 -19.37 -11.28 -45.13
CA GLN A 26 -19.94 -12.29 -46.02
C GLN A 26 -20.79 -13.30 -45.24
N ASP A 27 -20.28 -13.79 -44.10
CA ASP A 27 -20.99 -14.70 -43.21
C ASP A 27 -22.26 -14.06 -42.60
N LEU A 28 -22.18 -12.82 -42.14
CA LEU A 28 -23.30 -12.12 -41.48
C LEU A 28 -24.36 -11.63 -42.47
N SER A 29 -23.99 -11.23 -43.69
CA SER A 29 -24.94 -10.72 -44.71
C SER A 29 -25.61 -11.84 -45.52
N GLY A 30 -24.95 -12.99 -45.66
CA GLY A 30 -25.42 -14.19 -46.34
C GLY A 30 -25.80 -13.97 -47.81
N LYS A 31 -27.06 -13.62 -48.06
CA LYS A 31 -27.61 -13.36 -49.42
C LYS A 31 -28.12 -11.94 -49.62
N ILE A 32 -28.01 -11.06 -48.61
CA ILE A 32 -28.52 -9.69 -48.65
C ILE A 32 -27.50 -8.75 -49.30
N TRP A 33 -26.23 -8.85 -48.89
CA TRP A 33 -25.11 -8.11 -49.47
C TRP A 33 -24.16 -9.14 -50.09
N THR A 34 -23.98 -9.06 -51.41
CA THR A 34 -23.25 -10.08 -52.20
C THR A 34 -22.20 -9.48 -53.14
N ASP A 35 -22.15 -8.15 -53.26
CA ASP A 35 -21.09 -7.43 -53.96
C ASP A 35 -20.11 -6.88 -52.93
N PHE A 36 -18.83 -7.23 -53.07
CA PHE A 36 -17.77 -6.93 -52.12
C PHE A 36 -16.55 -6.31 -52.82
N HIS A 37 -16.74 -5.71 -54.00
CA HIS A 37 -15.66 -5.06 -54.75
C HIS A 37 -15.44 -3.62 -54.28
N ALA A 38 -14.26 -3.06 -54.54
CA ALA A 38 -13.84 -1.72 -54.12
C ALA A 38 -14.69 -0.53 -54.66
N HIS A 39 -15.70 -0.79 -55.49
CA HIS A 39 -16.67 0.23 -55.94
C HIS A 39 -17.93 0.29 -55.05
N ASP A 40 -18.13 -0.71 -54.19
CA ASP A 40 -19.23 -0.73 -53.22
C ASP A 40 -18.94 0.29 -52.09
N PRO A 41 -19.89 1.19 -51.79
CA PRO A 41 -19.66 2.22 -50.80
C PRO A 41 -19.55 1.67 -49.38
N GLY A 42 -20.19 0.54 -49.06
CA GLY A 42 -20.07 -0.14 -47.78
C GLY A 42 -18.70 -0.77 -47.59
N VAL A 43 -18.10 -1.37 -48.64
CA VAL A 43 -16.70 -1.84 -48.61
C VAL A 43 -15.76 -0.67 -48.30
N THR A 44 -15.97 0.48 -48.95
CA THR A 44 -15.20 1.71 -48.69
C THR A 44 -15.34 2.19 -47.23
N LEU A 45 -16.53 2.11 -46.63
CA LEU A 45 -16.73 2.44 -45.21
C LEU A 45 -15.99 1.46 -44.29
N ASN A 46 -16.00 0.16 -44.59
CA ASN A 46 -15.29 -0.84 -43.81
C ASN A 46 -13.77 -0.66 -43.87
N ASP A 47 -13.21 -0.36 -45.05
CA ASP A 47 -11.78 -0.08 -45.21
C ASP A 47 -11.32 1.11 -44.36
N VAL A 48 -12.15 2.16 -44.25
CA VAL A 48 -11.89 3.32 -43.38
C VAL A 48 -12.02 2.95 -41.90
N LEU A 49 -13.01 2.14 -41.51
CA LEU A 49 -13.16 1.69 -40.13
C LEU A 49 -12.01 0.75 -39.69
N ASN A 50 -11.52 -0.11 -40.60
CA ASN A 50 -10.32 -0.92 -40.38
C ASN A 50 -9.07 -0.05 -40.19
N TYR A 51 -8.96 1.07 -40.94
CA TYR A 51 -7.85 2.02 -40.76
C TYR A 51 -7.91 2.72 -39.39
N VAL A 52 -9.11 3.16 -38.96
CA VAL A 52 -9.33 3.70 -37.60
C VAL A 52 -8.93 2.68 -36.53
N LEU A 53 -9.25 1.39 -36.71
CA LEU A 53 -8.80 0.36 -35.77
C LEU A 53 -7.27 0.20 -35.75
N THR A 54 -6.55 0.38 -36.87
CA THR A 54 -5.07 0.36 -36.85
C THR A 54 -4.44 1.58 -36.19
N ASP A 55 -5.08 2.75 -36.23
CA ASP A 55 -4.66 3.92 -35.44
C ASP A 55 -4.88 3.70 -33.94
N VAL A 56 -6.01 3.10 -33.55
CA VAL A 56 -6.27 2.69 -32.16
C VAL A 56 -5.26 1.64 -31.69
N ASP A 57 -4.93 0.65 -32.53
CA ASP A 57 -3.94 -0.37 -32.22
C ASP A 57 -2.54 0.23 -31.99
N TYR A 58 -2.08 1.11 -32.88
CA TYR A 58 -0.84 1.87 -32.70
C TYR A 58 -0.83 2.67 -31.39
N LYS A 59 -1.98 3.25 -30.99
CA LYS A 59 -2.14 3.97 -29.71
C LYS A 59 -2.17 3.04 -28.49
N LEU A 60 -2.43 1.75 -28.67
CA LEU A 60 -2.41 0.71 -27.63
C LEU A 60 -1.06 -0.01 -27.48
N HIS A 61 -0.11 0.23 -28.39
CA HIS A 61 1.19 -0.45 -28.45
C HIS A 61 2.31 0.20 -27.62
N TYR A 62 2.00 1.16 -26.74
CA TYR A 62 2.99 1.75 -25.84
C TYR A 62 3.07 0.99 -24.51
N ASN A 63 4.14 1.22 -23.75
CA ASN A 63 4.27 0.61 -22.43
C ASN A 63 3.31 1.27 -21.43
N LEU A 64 3.00 0.57 -20.32
CA LEU A 64 2.07 1.06 -19.29
C LEU A 64 2.50 2.44 -18.73
N GLU A 65 3.80 2.61 -18.46
CA GLU A 65 4.37 3.84 -17.92
C GLU A 65 4.12 5.07 -18.82
N ASP A 66 3.99 4.91 -20.13
CA ASP A 66 3.72 6.03 -21.05
C ASP A 66 2.27 6.56 -20.89
N TYR A 67 1.31 5.70 -20.58
CA TYR A 67 -0.08 6.10 -20.28
C TYR A 67 -0.25 6.69 -18.88
N LEU A 68 0.65 6.37 -17.95
CA LEU A 68 0.61 6.85 -16.57
C LEU A 68 1.33 8.19 -16.35
N ASN A 69 2.15 8.62 -17.31
CA ASN A 69 2.73 9.96 -17.35
C ASN A 69 1.70 11.01 -17.80
N THR A 70 1.78 12.22 -17.24
CA THR A 70 1.07 13.41 -17.76
C THR A 70 2.05 14.53 -18.07
N GLU A 71 1.62 15.56 -18.80
CA GLU A 71 2.46 16.76 -19.08
C GLU A 71 2.97 17.44 -17.80
N GLN A 72 2.21 17.34 -16.69
CA GLN A 72 2.50 18.02 -15.44
C GLN A 72 3.21 17.13 -14.41
N GLN A 73 3.14 15.81 -14.53
CA GLN A 73 3.60 14.88 -13.50
C GLN A 73 4.08 13.57 -14.12
N SER A 74 5.35 13.24 -13.84
CA SER A 74 5.95 11.99 -14.26
C SER A 74 5.36 10.79 -13.51
N PHE A 75 5.39 9.62 -14.14
CA PHE A 75 5.01 8.36 -13.51
C PHE A 75 5.95 8.02 -12.33
N SER A 76 5.35 7.60 -11.22
CA SER A 76 6.04 6.98 -10.08
C SER A 76 5.29 5.71 -9.66
N PRO A 77 5.95 4.54 -9.62
CA PRO A 77 5.33 3.28 -9.18
C PRO A 77 4.74 3.34 -7.77
N ASP A 78 5.38 4.10 -6.88
CA ASP A 78 4.96 4.30 -5.49
C ASP A 78 3.56 4.96 -5.42
N GLU A 79 3.22 5.87 -6.35
CA GLU A 79 1.91 6.52 -6.41
C GLU A 79 0.75 5.57 -6.77
N ILE A 80 1.06 4.46 -7.43
CA ILE A 80 0.08 3.43 -7.85
C ILE A 80 0.13 2.18 -6.95
N GLY A 81 0.95 2.21 -5.88
CA GLY A 81 1.09 1.11 -4.94
C GLY A 81 1.93 -0.07 -5.44
N LEU A 82 2.82 0.15 -6.41
CA LEU A 82 3.84 -0.82 -6.83
C LEU A 82 5.20 -0.38 -6.26
N LEU A 83 5.69 -1.05 -5.22
CA LEU A 83 6.95 -0.67 -4.58
C LEU A 83 8.16 -1.48 -5.04
N SER A 84 9.33 -0.86 -4.95
CA SER A 84 10.63 -1.47 -5.22
C SER A 84 10.98 -2.53 -4.18
N SER A 85 11.89 -3.43 -4.55
CA SER A 85 12.42 -4.41 -3.62
C SER A 85 13.16 -3.75 -2.45
N ALA A 86 13.74 -2.53 -2.58
CA ALA A 86 14.28 -1.79 -1.44
C ALA A 86 13.18 -1.42 -0.46
N ALA A 87 12.12 -0.78 -0.96
CA ALA A 87 11.00 -0.31 -0.16
C ALA A 87 10.25 -1.46 0.54
N ILE A 88 10.40 -2.71 0.09
CA ILE A 88 9.89 -3.91 0.76
C ILE A 88 10.94 -4.61 1.66
N SER A 89 12.23 -4.58 1.31
CA SER A 89 13.27 -5.43 1.94
C SER A 89 13.91 -4.87 3.22
N ASP A 90 13.86 -3.57 3.52
CA ASP A 90 14.28 -3.09 4.86
C ASP A 90 13.17 -3.35 5.90
N SER A 91 12.99 -4.61 6.27
CA SER A 91 12.15 -4.98 7.43
C SER A 91 12.85 -4.64 8.74
N ASP A 92 12.09 -4.18 9.74
CA ASP A 92 12.60 -4.03 11.11
C ASP A 92 13.15 -5.37 11.66
N PRO A 93 14.20 -5.35 12.49
CA PRO A 93 14.81 -6.55 13.06
C PRO A 93 13.84 -7.29 14.00
N ILE A 94 13.70 -8.60 13.79
CA ILE A 94 12.78 -9.46 14.57
C ILE A 94 13.58 -10.32 15.54
N THR A 95 14.79 -10.72 15.16
CA THR A 95 15.63 -11.65 15.90
C THR A 95 16.84 -10.94 16.54
N PRO A 96 17.39 -11.48 17.64
CA PRO A 96 18.64 -10.98 18.24
C PRO A 96 19.83 -10.93 17.26
N THR A 97 19.80 -11.73 16.19
CA THR A 97 20.83 -11.73 15.13
C THR A 97 20.67 -10.53 14.19
N GLU A 98 19.45 -10.21 13.78
CA GLU A 98 19.15 -9.03 12.95
C GLU A 98 19.40 -7.73 13.73
N TYR A 99 18.99 -7.65 15.01
CA TYR A 99 19.40 -6.55 15.89
C TYR A 99 20.93 -6.41 15.96
N THR A 100 21.66 -7.53 16.09
CA THR A 100 23.13 -7.52 16.07
C THR A 100 23.70 -6.96 14.76
N GLN A 101 23.11 -7.31 13.61
CA GLN A 101 23.48 -6.73 12.32
C GLN A 101 23.14 -5.23 12.23
N LEU A 102 21.96 -4.82 12.70
CA LEU A 102 21.53 -3.42 12.75
C LEU A 102 22.51 -2.54 13.55
N PHE A 103 22.88 -2.96 14.76
CA PHE A 103 23.84 -2.23 15.61
C PHE A 103 25.23 -2.16 14.96
N LEU A 104 25.71 -3.25 14.37
CA LEU A 104 27.03 -3.28 13.72
C LEU A 104 27.08 -2.46 12.42
N ARG A 105 25.95 -2.32 11.71
CA ARG A 105 25.82 -1.44 10.51
C ARG A 105 25.86 0.05 10.88
N HIS A 106 25.22 0.44 11.98
CA HIS A 106 25.01 1.86 12.34
C HIS A 106 25.98 2.42 13.39
N ILE A 107 26.69 1.56 14.14
CA ILE A 107 27.60 1.98 15.22
C ILE A 107 29.05 1.56 14.86
N PRO A 108 29.78 2.36 14.05
CA PRO A 108 31.12 2.03 13.57
C PRO A 108 32.19 1.96 14.67
N GLU A 109 31.86 2.25 15.92
CA GLU A 109 32.71 2.00 17.09
C GLU A 109 32.73 0.52 17.51
N LEU A 110 31.71 -0.28 17.15
CA LEU A 110 31.54 -1.67 17.57
C LEU A 110 32.28 -2.68 16.68
N CYS A 111 33.14 -3.50 17.28
CA CYS A 111 33.77 -4.64 16.59
C CYS A 111 32.91 -5.90 16.63
N LYS A 112 32.12 -6.07 17.69
CA LYS A 112 31.26 -7.23 17.90
C LYS A 112 30.17 -6.87 18.89
N LEU A 113 28.98 -7.43 18.70
CA LEU A 113 27.89 -7.36 19.66
C LEU A 113 27.25 -8.74 19.76
N LYS A 114 26.70 -9.08 20.93
CA LYS A 114 25.81 -10.21 21.11
C LYS A 114 24.62 -9.80 21.97
N MET A 115 23.42 -9.98 21.42
CA MET A 115 22.16 -9.91 22.15
C MET A 115 21.75 -11.34 22.57
N THR A 116 21.34 -11.51 23.82
CA THR A 116 20.92 -12.80 24.40
C THR A 116 19.75 -12.61 25.35
N PRO A 117 18.85 -13.60 25.55
CA PRO A 117 17.86 -13.54 26.61
C PRO A 117 18.50 -13.19 27.96
N ALA A 118 17.86 -12.31 28.72
CA ALA A 118 18.42 -11.75 29.94
C ALA A 118 18.65 -12.81 31.02
N ARG A 119 19.67 -12.62 31.85
CA ARG A 119 19.98 -13.53 32.98
C ARG A 119 18.88 -13.62 34.03
N SER A 120 17.92 -12.71 34.02
CA SER A 120 16.69 -12.76 34.82
C SER A 120 15.74 -13.91 34.42
N GLY A 121 15.95 -14.54 33.26
CA GLY A 121 15.16 -15.68 32.78
C GLY A 121 13.77 -15.30 32.24
N ARG A 122 13.39 -14.02 32.33
CA ARG A 122 12.10 -13.52 31.84
C ARG A 122 12.07 -13.47 30.31
N ARG A 123 11.00 -13.99 29.70
CA ARG A 123 10.81 -13.97 28.23
C ARG A 123 10.59 -12.54 27.72
N GLY A 124 11.05 -12.27 26.49
CA GLY A 124 11.02 -10.94 25.87
C GLY A 124 12.10 -9.97 26.40
N ILE A 125 12.83 -10.32 27.46
CA ILE A 125 13.85 -9.46 28.03
C ILE A 125 15.25 -9.89 27.56
N TYR A 126 16.10 -8.94 27.14
CA TYR A 126 17.42 -9.20 26.57
C TYR A 126 18.57 -8.45 27.25
N ASP A 127 19.70 -9.15 27.39
CA ASP A 127 21.02 -8.58 27.70
C ASP A 127 21.80 -8.33 26.40
N ILE A 128 22.46 -7.18 26.30
CA ILE A 128 23.41 -6.84 25.23
C ILE A 128 24.82 -6.81 25.78
N LYS A 129 25.74 -7.50 25.09
CA LYS A 129 27.19 -7.43 25.30
C LYS A 129 27.88 -6.91 24.06
N ALA A 130 28.44 -5.70 24.15
CA ALA A 130 29.12 -5.00 23.09
C ALA A 130 30.64 -4.94 23.35
N GLU A 131 31.41 -5.19 22.30
CA GLU A 131 32.87 -5.06 22.26
C GLU A 131 33.25 -3.93 21.29
N ALA A 132 33.72 -2.80 21.84
CA ALA A 132 34.20 -1.66 21.09
C ALA A 132 35.63 -1.88 20.55
N HIS A 133 35.98 -1.14 19.49
CA HIS A 133 37.33 -1.16 18.90
C HIS A 133 38.38 -0.63 19.90
N PRO A 134 39.62 -1.18 19.93
CA PRO A 134 40.63 -0.77 20.93
C PRO A 134 41.08 0.69 20.88
N SER A 135 40.75 1.43 19.83
CA SER A 135 41.00 2.88 19.74
C SER A 135 39.96 3.73 20.46
N VAL A 136 38.82 3.16 20.86
CA VAL A 136 37.73 3.89 21.54
C VAL A 136 38.10 4.04 23.03
N PRO A 137 38.21 5.27 23.56
CA PRO A 137 38.53 5.46 24.97
C PRO A 137 37.36 5.05 25.87
N PRO A 138 37.60 4.53 27.10
CA PRO A 138 36.53 4.11 28.00
C PRO A 138 35.49 5.19 28.34
N GLY A 139 35.85 6.48 28.25
CA GLY A 139 34.93 7.60 28.44
C GLY A 139 33.85 7.75 27.36
N GLU A 140 33.97 7.05 26.22
CA GLU A 140 32.95 7.04 25.16
C GLU A 140 31.99 5.86 25.25
N TYR A 141 32.21 4.89 26.13
CA TYR A 141 31.37 3.70 26.25
C TYR A 141 29.92 4.03 26.65
N GLU A 142 29.71 5.10 27.42
CA GLU A 142 28.34 5.56 27.74
C GLU A 142 27.63 6.11 26.51
N LYS A 143 28.33 6.84 25.63
CA LYS A 143 27.74 7.32 24.36
C LYS A 143 27.37 6.15 23.44
N ILE A 144 28.20 5.11 23.41
CA ILE A 144 27.91 3.87 22.67
C ILE A 144 26.70 3.15 23.27
N ARG A 145 26.59 3.10 24.61
CA ARG A 145 25.40 2.53 25.28
C ARG A 145 24.12 3.28 24.91
N GLU A 146 24.13 4.61 24.95
CA GLU A 146 22.94 5.39 24.59
C GLU A 146 22.58 5.25 23.11
N LYS A 147 23.55 5.25 22.19
CA LYS A 147 23.31 4.91 20.77
C LYS A 147 22.66 3.53 20.58
N ILE A 148 23.11 2.51 21.33
CA ILE A 148 22.52 1.16 21.29
C ILE A 148 21.07 1.19 21.78
N LYS A 149 20.78 1.89 22.88
CA LYS A 149 19.40 2.02 23.39
C LYS A 149 18.51 2.77 22.40
N GLU A 150 18.94 3.93 21.92
CA GLU A 150 18.20 4.75 20.95
C GLU A 150 17.83 3.92 19.70
N LEU A 151 18.82 3.23 19.12
CA LEU A 151 18.58 2.38 17.95
C LEU A 151 17.72 1.14 18.28
N TYR A 152 17.84 0.58 19.49
CA TYR A 152 16.94 -0.50 19.91
C TYR A 152 15.49 -0.02 20.02
N TYR A 153 15.25 1.09 20.72
CA TYR A 153 13.90 1.61 20.97
C TYR A 153 13.19 2.08 19.69
N ASN A 154 13.93 2.63 18.73
CA ASN A 154 13.40 3.00 17.40
C ASN A 154 12.99 1.78 16.53
N HIS A 155 13.40 0.57 16.91
CA HIS A 155 13.13 -0.69 16.20
C HIS A 155 12.60 -1.79 17.12
N ARG A 156 12.05 -1.45 18.31
CA ARG A 156 11.67 -2.43 19.35
C ARG A 156 10.40 -3.18 18.95
N ASN A 157 10.41 -4.51 19.08
CA ASN A 157 9.20 -5.32 18.89
C ASN A 157 8.26 -5.29 20.11
N LEU A 158 6.99 -5.59 19.88
CA LEU A 158 5.97 -5.76 20.94
C LEU A 158 6.41 -6.76 22.00
N CYS A 159 6.25 -6.36 23.26
CA CYS A 159 6.60 -7.12 24.47
C CYS A 159 8.09 -7.52 24.58
N GLU A 160 8.99 -6.84 23.86
CA GLU A 160 10.44 -6.98 24.03
C GLU A 160 11.04 -5.79 24.80
N GLU A 161 12.10 -6.00 25.59
CA GLU A 161 12.79 -4.94 26.35
C GLU A 161 14.24 -5.30 26.72
N LEU A 162 15.10 -4.31 26.98
CA LEU A 162 16.47 -4.50 27.49
C LEU A 162 16.53 -4.59 29.02
N ASP A 163 17.46 -5.41 29.53
CA ASP A 163 17.84 -5.49 30.96
C ASP A 163 19.23 -4.84 31.14
N VAL A 164 20.30 -5.55 30.75
CA VAL A 164 21.68 -5.07 30.90
C VAL A 164 22.34 -4.77 29.54
N VAL A 165 22.93 -3.57 29.41
CA VAL A 165 23.79 -3.20 28.27
C VAL A 165 25.24 -3.01 28.73
N GLU A 166 26.05 -4.07 28.58
CA GLU A 166 27.49 -4.10 28.87
C GLU A 166 28.29 -3.64 27.64
N VAL A 167 29.12 -2.59 27.76
CA VAL A 167 30.09 -2.16 26.74
C VAL A 167 31.50 -2.39 27.29
N SER A 168 32.37 -3.01 26.49
CA SER A 168 33.73 -3.40 26.87
C SER A 168 34.71 -3.21 25.71
N VAL A 169 36.02 -3.23 25.96
CA VAL A 169 37.03 -3.26 24.88
C VAL A 169 37.15 -4.66 24.30
N THR A 170 37.24 -4.82 22.98
CA THR A 170 37.56 -6.13 22.41
C THR A 170 39.01 -6.54 22.75
N THR A 171 39.21 -7.84 23.00
CA THR A 171 40.53 -8.44 23.23
C THR A 171 41.21 -8.92 21.95
N ARG A 172 40.57 -8.75 20.79
CA ARG A 172 41.04 -9.26 19.49
C ARG A 172 41.30 -8.14 18.50
N THR A 173 42.56 -7.94 18.12
CA THR A 173 43.00 -6.93 17.14
C THR A 173 42.64 -7.24 15.68
N ASN A 174 42.29 -8.48 15.35
CA ASN A 174 42.19 -8.95 13.96
C ASN A 174 40.73 -9.01 13.43
N GLY A 175 39.82 -8.22 14.01
CA GLY A 175 38.37 -8.37 13.79
C GLY A 175 37.76 -7.63 12.59
N ARG A 176 38.45 -6.66 11.98
CA ARG A 176 37.87 -5.78 10.94
C ARG A 176 38.51 -5.95 9.56
N GLN A 177 38.06 -6.98 8.84
CA GLN A 177 38.15 -7.08 7.39
C GLN A 177 36.90 -7.72 6.77
N HIS A 178 35.70 -7.24 7.11
CA HIS A 178 34.53 -7.23 6.20
C HIS A 178 33.36 -6.50 6.85
N LEU A 179 32.79 -5.55 6.10
CA LEU A 179 31.39 -5.10 6.08
C LEU A 179 31.19 -3.84 5.19
N SER A 180 32.24 -3.38 4.51
CA SER A 180 32.19 -2.30 3.51
C SER A 180 31.44 -2.66 2.22
N ASN A 181 31.11 -3.93 1.98
CA ASN A 181 30.70 -4.43 0.66
C ASN A 181 29.24 -4.94 0.60
N ILE A 182 28.40 -4.59 1.59
CA ILE A 182 26.96 -4.95 1.57
C ILE A 182 26.06 -3.75 1.20
N SER A 183 26.42 -2.52 1.60
CA SER A 183 25.67 -1.33 1.18
C SER A 183 25.74 -1.16 -0.34
N ASP A 184 26.97 -1.10 -0.85
CA ASP A 184 27.29 -0.92 -2.27
C ASP A 184 26.69 -2.02 -3.19
N TYR A 185 26.34 -3.19 -2.64
CA TYR A 185 25.77 -4.31 -3.41
C TYR A 185 24.23 -4.32 -3.45
N LEU A 186 23.58 -3.53 -2.61
CA LEU A 186 22.12 -3.40 -2.57
C LEU A 186 21.66 -2.12 -3.30
N ASP A 187 22.38 -1.01 -3.14
CA ASP A 187 21.98 0.27 -3.77
C ASP A 187 21.94 0.20 -5.32
N ASP A 188 22.81 -0.60 -5.94
CA ASP A 188 23.02 -0.63 -7.41
C ASP A 188 21.98 -1.45 -8.21
N HIS A 189 21.01 -2.09 -7.55
CA HIS A 189 20.00 -2.97 -8.18
C HIS A 189 18.55 -2.68 -7.77
N LEU A 190 18.30 -1.57 -7.06
CA LEU A 190 17.00 -1.31 -6.43
C LEU A 190 16.26 -0.07 -6.94
N SER A 191 16.82 0.66 -7.92
CA SER A 191 16.20 1.84 -8.54
C SER A 191 15.64 1.63 -9.97
N ASP A 192 15.73 0.42 -10.51
CA ASP A 192 15.38 0.12 -11.92
C ASP A 192 13.86 0.03 -12.16
N TYR A 193 13.19 1.17 -11.99
CA TYR A 193 11.84 1.37 -12.48
C TYR A 193 11.86 1.80 -13.97
N PRO A 194 10.95 1.29 -14.81
CA PRO A 194 10.86 1.74 -16.19
C PRO A 194 10.41 3.21 -16.26
N ALA A 195 11.23 4.05 -16.89
CA ALA A 195 10.91 5.45 -17.12
C ALA A 195 10.01 5.60 -18.36
N GLY A 196 8.78 6.06 -18.14
CA GLY A 196 7.85 6.38 -19.23
C GLY A 196 8.01 7.81 -19.77
N SER A 197 7.50 8.04 -20.96
CA SER A 197 7.41 9.34 -21.62
C SER A 197 5.96 9.72 -21.85
N PHE A 198 5.58 10.98 -21.56
CA PHE A 198 4.24 11.47 -21.91
C PHE A 198 3.99 11.42 -23.43
N ARG A 199 2.81 10.94 -23.84
CA ARG A 199 2.39 10.87 -25.24
C ARG A 199 1.01 11.50 -25.44
N ALA A 200 0.91 12.46 -26.36
CA ALA A 200 -0.36 13.13 -26.71
C ALA A 200 -1.20 12.30 -27.71
N ILE A 201 -1.50 11.05 -27.38
CA ILE A 201 -2.05 10.02 -28.30
C ILE A 201 -3.57 9.82 -28.21
N PHE A 202 -4.24 10.51 -27.29
CA PHE A 202 -5.66 10.28 -26.98
C PHE A 202 -6.66 10.95 -27.95
N ASN A 203 -6.18 11.74 -28.91
CA ASN A 203 -7.03 12.42 -29.89
C ASN A 203 -7.52 11.45 -30.98
N HIS A 204 -8.83 11.42 -31.22
CA HIS A 204 -9.45 10.68 -32.34
C HIS A 204 -9.67 11.60 -33.55
N TYR A 205 -9.32 11.14 -34.76
CA TYR A 205 -9.74 11.77 -36.01
C TYR A 205 -10.99 11.04 -36.53
N PRO A 206 -12.15 11.71 -36.65
CA PRO A 206 -13.39 11.06 -37.06
C PRO A 206 -13.23 10.30 -38.38
N ALA A 207 -13.73 9.06 -38.46
CA ALA A 207 -13.64 8.16 -39.61
C ALA A 207 -14.06 8.83 -40.93
N ARG A 208 -15.02 9.77 -40.85
CA ARG A 208 -15.45 10.57 -42.01
C ARG A 208 -14.35 11.42 -42.66
N HIS A 209 -13.22 11.68 -41.99
CA HIS A 209 -12.10 12.49 -42.49
C HIS A 209 -11.43 11.83 -43.70
N ASP A 210 -11.15 10.52 -43.60
CA ASP A 210 -10.44 9.74 -44.63
C ASP A 210 -11.35 9.32 -45.81
N LEU A 211 -12.66 9.58 -45.73
CA LEU A 211 -13.56 9.25 -46.83
C LEU A 211 -13.35 10.14 -48.07
N PRO A 212 -13.51 9.59 -49.28
CA PRO A 212 -13.40 10.38 -50.51
C PRO A 212 -14.38 11.56 -50.55
N ARG A 213 -13.93 12.70 -51.08
CA ARG A 213 -14.70 13.96 -51.14
C ARG A 213 -16.12 13.83 -51.72
N ILE A 214 -16.37 12.86 -52.61
CA ILE A 214 -17.71 12.63 -53.19
C ILE A 214 -18.78 12.28 -52.14
N TYR A 215 -18.39 11.72 -50.98
CA TYR A 215 -19.31 11.42 -49.88
C TYR A 215 -19.82 12.69 -49.17
N GLY A 216 -19.08 13.81 -49.22
CA GLY A 216 -19.50 15.11 -48.67
C GLY A 216 -19.55 15.19 -47.14
N VAL A 217 -18.93 14.24 -46.45
CA VAL A 217 -18.94 14.11 -44.97
C VAL A 217 -17.63 14.52 -44.29
N ASN A 218 -16.54 14.61 -45.05
CA ASN A 218 -15.22 15.07 -44.62
C ASN A 218 -15.14 16.62 -44.54
N ASP A 219 -13.98 17.18 -44.20
CA ASP A 219 -13.82 18.61 -43.87
C ASP A 219 -14.03 19.56 -45.05
N TRP A 220 -13.92 19.07 -46.30
CA TRP A 220 -14.33 19.84 -47.49
C TRP A 220 -15.85 20.00 -47.60
N GLY A 221 -16.61 19.15 -46.91
CA GLY A 221 -18.06 19.17 -46.82
C GLY A 221 -18.80 18.98 -48.15
N ILE A 222 -20.08 19.31 -48.11
CA ILE A 222 -21.02 19.29 -49.23
C ILE A 222 -21.19 20.70 -49.81
N SER A 223 -21.38 20.82 -51.13
CA SER A 223 -21.63 22.13 -51.74
C SER A 223 -22.93 22.74 -51.20
N LYS A 224 -22.93 24.06 -50.94
CA LYS A 224 -24.10 24.79 -50.43
C LYS A 224 -25.28 24.78 -51.40
N ASP A 225 -25.01 24.63 -52.70
CA ASP A 225 -26.00 24.56 -53.77
C ASP A 225 -26.50 23.13 -54.04
N SER A 226 -26.11 22.15 -53.19
CA SER A 226 -26.54 20.76 -53.34
C SER A 226 -28.05 20.61 -53.07
N PRO A 227 -28.75 19.70 -53.76
CA PRO A 227 -30.16 19.41 -53.48
C PRO A 227 -30.40 19.07 -52.00
N PRO A 228 -31.51 19.50 -51.37
CA PRO A 228 -31.78 19.25 -49.95
C PRO A 228 -31.68 17.77 -49.55
N GLU A 229 -32.10 16.87 -50.44
CA GLU A 229 -31.97 15.42 -50.25
C GLU A 229 -30.51 14.96 -50.11
N ARG A 230 -29.61 15.48 -50.96
CA ARG A 230 -28.18 15.13 -50.91
C ARG A 230 -27.52 15.65 -49.63
N ILE A 231 -27.97 16.79 -49.11
CA ILE A 231 -27.55 17.32 -47.80
C ILE A 231 -28.01 16.37 -46.67
N ARG A 232 -29.28 15.96 -46.68
CA ARG A 232 -29.82 15.03 -45.66
C ARG A 232 -29.12 13.67 -45.66
N GLN A 233 -28.77 13.13 -46.82
CA GLN A 233 -28.00 11.89 -46.94
C GLN A 233 -26.59 12.01 -46.34
N ALA A 234 -25.91 13.14 -46.56
CA ALA A 234 -24.60 13.39 -45.95
C ALA A 234 -24.70 13.49 -44.42
N GLU A 235 -25.72 14.17 -43.87
CA GLU A 235 -25.95 14.23 -42.43
C GLU A 235 -26.33 12.86 -41.83
N GLN A 236 -27.11 12.04 -42.54
CA GLN A 236 -27.41 10.67 -42.12
C GLN A 236 -26.14 9.80 -42.06
N LEU A 237 -25.24 9.91 -43.04
CA LEU A 237 -23.97 9.18 -43.03
C LEU A 237 -23.03 9.67 -41.92
N LYS A 238 -22.98 10.99 -41.65
CA LYS A 238 -22.25 11.53 -40.50
C LYS A 238 -22.78 10.97 -39.17
N ALA A 239 -24.10 10.88 -39.02
CA ALA A 239 -24.73 10.32 -37.82
C ALA A 239 -24.42 8.82 -37.65
N TYR A 240 -24.40 8.06 -38.75
CA TYR A 240 -24.00 6.65 -38.75
C TYR A 240 -22.54 6.45 -38.32
N LEU A 241 -21.60 7.18 -38.95
CA LEU A 241 -20.17 7.10 -38.62
C LEU A 241 -19.87 7.59 -37.20
N GLY A 242 -20.59 8.62 -36.73
CA GLY A 242 -20.47 9.15 -35.38
C GLY A 242 -20.71 8.12 -34.26
N LEU A 243 -21.40 7.02 -34.53
CA LEU A 243 -21.53 5.90 -33.59
C LEU A 243 -20.20 5.19 -33.35
N PHE A 244 -19.43 4.95 -34.42
CA PHE A 244 -18.12 4.30 -34.35
C PHE A 244 -17.07 5.24 -33.78
N ASP A 245 -17.07 6.50 -34.25
CA ASP A 245 -16.22 7.55 -33.68
C ASP A 245 -16.43 7.66 -32.16
N LYS A 246 -17.68 7.60 -31.70
CA LYS A 246 -17.95 7.71 -30.26
C LYS A 246 -17.44 6.52 -29.45
N LEU A 247 -17.45 5.31 -30.00
CA LEU A 247 -16.86 4.13 -29.36
C LEU A 247 -15.34 4.27 -29.20
N VAL A 248 -14.66 4.77 -30.23
CA VAL A 248 -13.20 5.02 -30.21
C VAL A 248 -12.86 6.13 -29.22
N GLU A 249 -13.55 7.27 -29.28
CA GLU A 249 -13.40 8.36 -28.30
C GLU A 249 -13.55 7.87 -26.86
N MET A 250 -14.55 7.02 -26.58
CA MET A 250 -14.77 6.49 -25.22
C MET A 250 -13.64 5.58 -24.74
N GLY A 251 -13.00 4.82 -25.63
CA GLY A 251 -11.82 4.01 -25.30
C GLY A 251 -10.57 4.87 -25.05
N LEU A 252 -10.29 5.83 -25.94
CA LEU A 252 -9.15 6.74 -25.77
C LEU A 252 -9.30 7.64 -24.54
N GLN A 253 -10.53 8.06 -24.19
CA GLN A 253 -10.81 8.80 -22.96
C GLN A 253 -10.55 7.95 -21.70
N GLU A 254 -10.90 6.65 -21.69
CA GLU A 254 -10.58 5.76 -20.56
C GLU A 254 -9.06 5.63 -20.33
N LEU A 255 -8.28 5.56 -21.42
CA LEU A 255 -6.82 5.55 -21.37
C LEU A 255 -6.26 6.90 -20.92
N GLN A 256 -6.82 8.02 -21.38
CA GLN A 256 -6.42 9.36 -20.93
C GLN A 256 -6.69 9.58 -19.44
N ASP A 257 -7.77 8.98 -18.92
CA ASP A 257 -8.12 9.01 -17.50
C ASP A 257 -7.33 7.98 -16.67
N ALA A 258 -6.50 7.11 -17.29
CA ALA A 258 -5.73 6.07 -16.59
C ALA A 258 -4.91 6.59 -15.40
N PRO A 259 -4.13 7.69 -15.50
CA PRO A 259 -3.42 8.24 -14.34
C PRO A 259 -4.32 8.55 -13.13
N ARG A 260 -5.59 8.95 -13.36
CA ARG A 260 -6.52 9.32 -12.27
C ARG A 260 -7.02 8.12 -11.48
N TRP A 261 -7.25 6.99 -12.16
CA TRP A 261 -7.78 5.78 -11.51
C TRP A 261 -6.72 4.74 -11.16
N PHE A 262 -5.51 4.82 -11.73
CA PHE A 262 -4.33 4.08 -11.28
C PHE A 262 -3.67 4.68 -10.04
N ARG A 263 -3.56 6.01 -9.96
CA ARG A 263 -3.04 6.66 -8.75
C ARG A 263 -3.94 6.35 -7.57
N LEU A 264 -3.30 6.21 -6.42
CA LEU A 264 -4.00 5.99 -5.18
C LEU A 264 -4.67 7.30 -4.73
N ASN A 265 -3.98 8.27 -4.12
CA ASN A 265 -4.57 9.56 -3.67
C ASN A 265 -5.93 9.45 -2.93
N THR A 266 -6.83 10.44 -3.02
CA THR A 266 -8.24 10.42 -2.55
C THR A 266 -9.24 10.89 -3.63
N GLU A 267 -8.75 11.29 -4.80
CA GLU A 267 -9.59 11.78 -5.88
C GLU A 267 -10.31 10.61 -6.54
N LEU A 268 -11.63 10.77 -6.70
CA LEU A 268 -12.46 9.79 -7.36
C LEU A 268 -12.66 10.18 -8.84
N PRO A 269 -12.41 9.27 -9.79
CA PRO A 269 -12.70 9.48 -11.20
C PRO A 269 -14.21 9.45 -11.46
N HIS A 270 -14.63 9.81 -12.67
CA HIS A 270 -16.02 9.60 -13.10
C HIS A 270 -16.43 8.11 -13.04
N LYS A 271 -17.75 7.83 -13.00
CA LYS A 271 -18.36 6.51 -12.72
C LYS A 271 -17.63 5.29 -13.30
N ARG A 272 -17.21 5.30 -14.57
CA ARG A 272 -16.48 4.18 -15.20
C ARG A 272 -15.10 3.93 -14.56
N GLY A 273 -14.38 4.99 -14.20
CA GLY A 273 -13.13 4.91 -13.45
C GLY A 273 -13.30 4.42 -12.01
N VAL A 274 -14.48 4.60 -11.39
CA VAL A 274 -14.77 4.06 -10.03
C VAL A 274 -14.73 2.53 -10.06
N GLU A 275 -15.34 1.92 -11.08
CA GLU A 275 -15.29 0.47 -11.30
C GLU A 275 -13.86 -0.04 -11.58
N LEU A 276 -13.05 0.74 -12.30
CA LEU A 276 -11.64 0.42 -12.58
C LEU A 276 -10.76 0.54 -11.33
N LYS A 277 -10.90 1.63 -10.56
CA LYS A 277 -10.21 1.82 -9.27
C LYS A 277 -10.58 0.69 -8.30
N LYS A 278 -11.87 0.29 -8.23
CA LYS A 278 -12.31 -0.89 -7.44
C LYS A 278 -11.61 -2.19 -7.86
N LYS A 279 -11.46 -2.45 -9.17
CA LYS A 279 -10.71 -3.62 -9.67
C LYS A 279 -9.22 -3.54 -9.30
N LEU A 280 -8.60 -2.36 -9.40
CA LEU A 280 -7.22 -2.13 -9.01
C LEU A 280 -7.00 -2.41 -7.51
N LEU A 281 -7.82 -1.83 -6.62
CA LEU A 281 -7.68 -2.06 -5.17
C LEU A 281 -7.87 -3.55 -4.81
N ASN A 282 -8.82 -4.24 -5.46
CA ASN A 282 -8.99 -5.69 -5.30
C ASN A 282 -7.79 -6.52 -5.80
N ASN A 283 -7.01 -6.01 -6.76
CA ASN A 283 -5.78 -6.65 -7.23
C ASN A 283 -4.61 -6.36 -6.30
N LEU A 284 -4.53 -5.16 -5.72
CA LEU A 284 -3.53 -4.82 -4.69
C LEU A 284 -3.76 -5.62 -3.40
N ASP A 285 -5.01 -5.82 -2.97
CA ASP A 285 -5.36 -6.72 -1.86
C ASP A 285 -4.78 -8.13 -2.08
N LYS A 286 -4.94 -8.68 -3.29
CA LYS A 286 -4.38 -10.00 -3.67
C LYS A 286 -2.86 -9.99 -3.75
N LEU A 287 -2.27 -8.96 -4.32
CA LEU A 287 -0.81 -8.82 -4.51
C LEU A 287 -0.08 -8.82 -3.16
N TYR A 288 -0.63 -8.10 -2.17
CA TYR A 288 -0.04 -7.96 -0.84
C TYR A 288 -0.58 -8.96 0.20
N GLY A 289 -1.55 -9.81 -0.15
CA GLY A 289 -2.17 -10.75 0.79
C GLY A 289 -2.91 -10.06 1.95
N VAL A 290 -3.58 -8.94 1.67
CA VAL A 290 -4.32 -8.14 2.65
C VAL A 290 -5.82 -8.07 2.30
N ASN A 291 -6.62 -7.63 3.27
CA ASN A 291 -8.03 -7.31 3.05
C ASN A 291 -8.29 -5.86 3.51
N SER A 292 -8.34 -4.93 2.56
CA SER A 292 -8.67 -3.52 2.79
C SER A 292 -10.16 -3.25 3.02
N HIS A 293 -11.03 -4.23 2.75
CA HIS A 293 -12.49 -4.10 2.91
C HIS A 293 -13.13 -5.36 3.54
N PRO A 294 -12.85 -5.67 4.83
CA PRO A 294 -13.57 -6.70 5.57
C PRO A 294 -15.07 -6.45 5.65
N ASP A 295 -15.86 -7.53 5.56
CA ASP A 295 -17.34 -7.50 5.52
C ASP A 295 -18.00 -6.93 6.80
N PHE A 296 -17.23 -6.78 7.90
CA PHE A 296 -17.72 -6.23 9.16
C PHE A 296 -17.58 -4.70 9.27
N ILE A 297 -16.98 -4.02 8.28
CA ILE A 297 -16.80 -2.56 8.35
C ILE A 297 -18.14 -1.84 8.22
N LEU A 298 -18.35 -0.88 9.12
CA LEU A 298 -19.49 0.04 9.14
C LEU A 298 -18.99 1.49 9.18
N THR A 299 -19.84 2.42 8.73
CA THR A 299 -19.71 3.87 9.00
C THR A 299 -19.80 4.14 10.51
N PRO A 300 -19.30 5.28 11.03
CA PRO A 300 -19.50 5.64 12.44
C PRO A 300 -20.96 5.50 12.90
N GLU A 301 -21.91 5.82 12.04
CA GLU A 301 -23.36 5.73 12.24
C GLU A 301 -23.91 4.30 12.31
N GLY A 302 -23.09 3.27 12.06
CA GLY A 302 -23.46 1.86 12.12
C GLY A 302 -24.07 1.32 10.81
N GLU A 303 -23.93 2.05 9.71
CA GLU A 303 -24.48 1.68 8.40
C GLU A 303 -23.40 1.05 7.51
N PRO A 304 -23.76 0.27 6.47
CA PRO A 304 -22.80 -0.16 5.44
C PRO A 304 -22.17 1.05 4.74
N GLU A 305 -20.87 0.98 4.48
CA GLU A 305 -20.12 2.09 3.87
C GLU A 305 -20.47 2.25 2.38
N GLU A 306 -20.75 3.48 1.95
CA GLU A 306 -20.96 3.82 0.53
C GLU A 306 -19.70 3.49 -0.29
N GLU A 307 -19.87 2.98 -1.51
CA GLU A 307 -18.76 2.51 -2.36
C GLU A 307 -17.65 3.55 -2.56
N GLU A 308 -18.01 4.81 -2.77
CA GLU A 308 -17.06 5.92 -2.95
C GLU A 308 -16.22 6.18 -1.69
N LYS A 309 -16.85 6.21 -0.50
CA LYS A 309 -16.17 6.35 0.79
C LYS A 309 -15.26 5.16 1.08
N ALA A 310 -15.76 3.95 0.82
CA ALA A 310 -15.00 2.72 0.94
C ALA A 310 -13.75 2.72 0.05
N LEU A 311 -13.86 3.18 -1.20
CA LEU A 311 -12.69 3.31 -2.08
C LEU A 311 -11.68 4.30 -1.55
N ILE A 312 -12.08 5.48 -1.06
CA ILE A 312 -11.16 6.46 -0.46
C ILE A 312 -10.41 5.85 0.73
N ARG A 313 -11.14 5.25 1.70
CA ARG A 313 -10.54 4.60 2.88
C ARG A 313 -9.60 3.46 2.50
N ARG A 314 -10.03 2.57 1.61
CA ARG A 314 -9.18 1.47 1.08
C ARG A 314 -7.93 2.00 0.39
N THR A 315 -8.01 3.15 -0.26
CA THR A 315 -6.89 3.76 -0.97
C THR A 315 -5.86 4.36 -0.01
N GLU A 316 -6.31 5.05 1.05
CA GLU A 316 -5.42 5.46 2.15
C GLU A 316 -4.79 4.28 2.88
N PHE A 317 -5.52 3.16 2.96
CA PHE A 317 -4.99 1.93 3.50
C PHE A 317 -3.93 1.31 2.57
N LEU A 318 -4.26 1.04 1.31
CA LEU A 318 -3.37 0.36 0.37
C LEU A 318 -2.07 1.13 0.09
N LYS A 319 -2.06 2.47 0.19
CA LYS A 319 -0.83 3.30 0.16
C LYS A 319 0.18 2.96 1.25
N GLN A 320 -0.28 2.49 2.40
CA GLN A 320 0.56 2.26 3.59
C GLN A 320 0.89 0.78 3.84
N VAL A 321 0.30 -0.15 3.06
CA VAL A 321 0.56 -1.60 3.16
C VAL A 321 2.04 -1.98 3.22
N PRO A 322 2.93 -1.42 2.38
CA PRO A 322 4.34 -1.79 2.40
C PRO A 322 5.05 -1.35 3.69
N GLN A 323 4.68 -0.19 4.24
CA GLN A 323 5.18 0.24 5.55
C GLN A 323 4.73 -0.73 6.66
N TRP A 324 3.51 -1.26 6.62
CA TRP A 324 3.07 -2.26 7.61
C TRP A 324 3.73 -3.62 7.45
N GLY A 325 4.18 -3.99 6.25
CA GLY A 325 5.03 -5.16 6.05
C GLY A 325 6.29 -5.11 6.92
N ARG A 326 6.86 -3.90 7.10
CA ARG A 326 7.99 -3.60 7.98
C ARG A 326 7.53 -3.45 9.45
N ASP A 327 6.60 -2.56 9.72
CA ASP A 327 6.23 -2.10 11.07
C ASP A 327 5.33 -3.08 11.86
N LYS A 328 4.86 -4.20 11.29
CA LYS A 328 3.85 -5.10 11.91
C LYS A 328 4.20 -5.65 13.31
N HIS A 329 5.48 -5.79 13.64
CA HIS A 329 5.91 -6.24 14.97
C HIS A 329 6.33 -5.09 15.88
N LYS A 330 6.50 -3.89 15.31
CA LYS A 330 7.04 -2.70 15.96
C LYS A 330 6.08 -2.24 17.05
N ALA A 331 6.62 -2.02 18.24
CA ALA A 331 5.89 -1.38 19.32
C ALA A 331 5.82 0.13 19.11
N SER A 332 4.74 0.77 19.57
CA SER A 332 4.71 2.22 19.73
C SER A 332 5.74 2.62 20.80
N TYR A 333 6.86 3.21 20.40
CA TYR A 333 7.74 3.91 21.33
C TYR A 333 7.14 5.26 21.72
N LEU A 334 7.68 5.86 22.79
CA LEU A 334 7.17 7.06 23.48
C LEU A 334 7.38 8.36 22.68
N ASN A 335 6.82 8.42 21.46
CA ASN A 335 6.66 9.64 20.66
C ASN A 335 5.18 10.09 20.74
N PRO A 336 4.84 11.09 21.57
CA PRO A 336 3.47 11.57 21.68
C PRO A 336 2.94 12.09 20.33
N GLY A 337 1.88 11.45 19.83
CA GLY A 337 1.17 11.86 18.61
C GLY A 337 1.36 10.96 17.38
N GLU A 338 2.29 10.00 17.42
CA GLU A 338 2.47 9.02 16.34
C GLU A 338 1.97 7.63 16.73
N TYR A 339 1.14 7.03 15.87
CA TYR A 339 0.70 5.64 16.02
C TYR A 339 1.62 4.72 15.21
N TRP A 340 1.97 3.56 15.78
CA TRP A 340 2.85 2.59 15.13
C TRP A 340 2.22 1.19 15.08
N GLY A 341 2.82 0.30 14.28
CA GLY A 341 2.45 -1.11 14.15
C GLY A 341 0.94 -1.35 14.05
N LEU A 342 0.42 -2.13 15.00
CA LEU A 342 -0.99 -2.55 15.05
C LEU A 342 -1.96 -1.37 15.19
N GLU A 343 -1.64 -0.35 15.99
CA GLU A 343 -2.53 0.80 16.22
C GLU A 343 -2.78 1.55 14.92
N ARG A 344 -1.70 1.87 14.19
CA ARG A 344 -1.78 2.58 12.91
C ARG A 344 -2.46 1.73 11.85
N TYR A 345 -2.12 0.44 11.76
CA TYR A 345 -2.76 -0.49 10.82
C TYR A 345 -4.30 -0.49 10.99
N ILE A 346 -4.80 -0.66 12.22
CA ILE A 346 -6.25 -0.70 12.48
C ILE A 346 -6.89 0.68 12.28
N ARG A 347 -6.25 1.76 12.76
CA ARG A 347 -6.73 3.13 12.58
C ARG A 347 -6.93 3.48 11.11
N THR A 348 -5.97 3.16 10.25
CA THR A 348 -6.09 3.40 8.80
C THR A 348 -7.09 2.44 8.14
N LEU A 349 -7.10 1.15 8.49
CA LEU A 349 -8.02 0.18 7.89
C LEU A 349 -9.48 0.55 8.12
N LEU A 350 -9.85 0.91 9.35
CA LEU A 350 -11.23 1.17 9.74
C LEU A 350 -11.66 2.63 9.55
N GLY A 351 -10.70 3.52 9.24
CA GLY A 351 -10.93 4.97 9.25
C GLY A 351 -11.45 5.42 10.61
N LEU A 352 -10.68 5.16 11.68
CA LEU A 352 -11.08 5.59 13.03
C LEU A 352 -11.08 7.11 13.15
N THR A 353 -12.14 7.65 13.75
CA THR A 353 -12.36 9.09 13.94
C THR A 353 -11.88 9.55 15.33
N ASP A 354 -11.82 10.86 15.58
CA ASP A 354 -11.45 11.41 16.90
C ASP A 354 -12.41 11.01 18.05
N ARG A 355 -13.56 10.39 17.73
CA ARG A 355 -14.53 9.85 18.68
C ARG A 355 -14.26 8.40 19.07
N GLU A 356 -13.22 7.81 18.50
CA GLU A 356 -12.91 6.40 18.49
C GLU A 356 -11.42 6.19 18.78
N GLU A 357 -11.12 5.23 19.64
CA GLU A 357 -9.79 5.05 20.18
C GLU A 357 -9.47 3.58 20.32
N LEU A 358 -8.29 3.23 19.83
CA LEU A 358 -7.65 1.96 20.05
C LEU A 358 -6.25 2.25 20.56
N THR A 359 -5.90 1.62 21.68
CA THR A 359 -4.63 1.78 22.37
C THR A 359 -4.10 0.41 22.80
N VAL A 360 -2.85 0.13 22.48
CA VAL A 360 -2.14 -1.10 22.84
C VAL A 360 -1.32 -0.86 24.09
N VAL A 361 -1.61 -1.60 25.16
CA VAL A 361 -0.90 -1.52 26.45
C VAL A 361 -0.08 -2.80 26.63
N GLU A 362 1.24 -2.69 26.44
CA GLU A 362 2.16 -3.81 26.68
C GLU A 362 2.39 -4.02 28.18
N HIS A 363 2.26 -5.25 28.68
CA HIS A 363 2.38 -5.49 30.10
C HIS A 363 3.83 -5.46 30.61
N ILE A 364 4.80 -5.58 29.70
CA ILE A 364 6.24 -5.49 30.01
C ILE A 364 6.63 -4.16 30.67
N PHE A 365 5.86 -3.10 30.44
CA PHE A 365 6.03 -1.81 31.11
C PHE A 365 5.85 -1.89 32.64
N PHE A 366 5.03 -2.82 33.14
CA PHE A 366 4.81 -3.03 34.57
C PHE A 366 5.87 -3.96 35.22
N ARG A 367 6.91 -4.38 34.47
CA ARG A 367 7.95 -5.34 34.94
C ARG A 367 8.66 -4.92 36.24
N HIS A 368 8.72 -3.62 36.52
CA HIS A 368 9.36 -3.04 37.71
C HIS A 368 8.47 -3.10 38.97
N LEU A 369 7.15 -3.28 38.80
CA LEU A 369 6.15 -3.37 39.88
C LEU A 369 5.90 -4.81 40.34
N THR A 370 6.80 -5.74 39.99
CA THR A 370 6.60 -7.19 40.16
C THR A 370 7.89 -7.91 40.51
N GLU A 371 7.80 -8.82 41.47
CA GLU A 371 8.98 -9.46 42.06
C GLU A 371 9.81 -10.27 41.02
N PRO A 372 11.15 -10.26 41.13
CA PRO A 372 12.01 -11.03 40.24
C PRO A 372 11.84 -12.54 40.45
N ILE A 373 11.87 -13.30 39.36
CA ILE A 373 11.77 -14.77 39.37
C ILE A 373 13.04 -15.35 40.01
N ARG A 374 13.01 -15.61 41.33
CA ARG A 374 14.18 -16.08 42.10
C ARG A 374 13.90 -17.16 43.15
N SER A 375 12.70 -17.73 43.23
CA SER A 375 12.41 -18.87 44.11
C SER A 375 12.14 -20.14 43.30
N GLU A 376 12.52 -21.29 43.85
CA GLU A 376 12.18 -22.62 43.31
C GLU A 376 10.67 -22.93 43.42
N ASN A 377 9.91 -22.07 44.12
CA ASN A 377 8.45 -22.11 44.27
C ASN A 377 7.80 -20.94 43.51
N TYR A 378 8.06 -20.84 42.20
CA TYR A 378 7.46 -19.81 41.36
C TYR A 378 5.95 -20.03 41.23
N VAL A 379 5.17 -19.18 41.91
CA VAL A 379 3.76 -18.96 41.60
C VAL A 379 3.71 -17.88 40.52
N PRO A 380 3.09 -18.13 39.34
CA PRO A 380 2.93 -17.10 38.32
C PRO A 380 2.22 -15.86 38.90
N PRO A 381 2.62 -14.63 38.54
CA PRO A 381 1.88 -13.45 38.94
C PRO A 381 0.46 -13.52 38.38
N VAL A 382 -0.53 -13.08 39.18
CA VAL A 382 -1.96 -13.02 38.79
C VAL A 382 -2.13 -12.23 37.48
N PHE A 383 -1.26 -11.26 37.24
CA PHE A 383 -1.17 -10.49 36.02
C PHE A 383 0.01 -10.99 35.16
N PRO A 384 -0.22 -11.62 33.97
CA PRO A 384 0.86 -12.05 33.11
C PRO A 384 1.50 -10.85 32.38
N ILE A 385 2.83 -10.76 32.52
CA ILE A 385 3.68 -9.65 32.06
C ILE A 385 4.41 -10.03 30.78
N GLU A 386 5.01 -11.22 30.78
CA GLU A 386 5.85 -11.71 29.69
C GLU A 386 5.02 -11.96 28.45
N LEU A 387 5.43 -11.37 27.33
CA LEU A 387 4.78 -11.59 26.04
C LEU A 387 3.26 -11.34 26.11
N SER A 388 2.82 -10.38 26.93
CA SER A 388 1.40 -10.11 27.19
C SER A 388 1.05 -8.65 26.92
N LEU A 389 -0.10 -8.41 26.30
CA LEU A 389 -0.63 -7.06 26.06
C LEU A 389 -2.17 -7.02 26.17
N THR A 390 -2.69 -5.84 26.46
CA THR A 390 -4.12 -5.55 26.43
C THR A 390 -4.39 -4.51 25.35
N VAL A 391 -5.33 -4.79 24.44
CA VAL A 391 -5.83 -3.81 23.47
C VAL A 391 -7.11 -3.21 24.04
N LEU A 392 -7.05 -1.93 24.36
CA LEU A 392 -8.18 -1.16 24.86
C LEU A 392 -8.88 -0.48 23.70
N VAL A 393 -10.18 -0.73 23.55
CA VAL A 393 -11.01 -0.14 22.50
C VAL A 393 -12.13 0.66 23.13
N TYR A 394 -12.31 1.90 22.66
CA TYR A 394 -13.38 2.80 23.07
C TYR A 394 -13.95 3.53 21.86
N GLY A 395 -15.25 3.78 21.84
CA GLY A 395 -15.82 4.79 20.97
C GLY A 395 -17.29 5.05 21.23
N ALA A 396 -17.69 6.31 21.10
CA ALA A 396 -19.07 6.76 21.32
C ALA A 396 -19.93 6.73 20.04
N THR A 397 -19.56 5.89 19.07
CA THR A 397 -20.19 5.76 17.75
C THR A 397 -21.05 4.50 17.69
N PRO A 398 -22.20 4.51 16.99
CA PRO A 398 -23.02 3.31 16.81
C PRO A 398 -22.26 2.07 16.32
N ARG A 399 -21.29 2.18 15.39
CA ARG A 399 -20.49 1.00 14.99
C ARG A 399 -19.72 0.36 16.12
N MET A 400 -19.22 1.14 17.09
CA MET A 400 -18.53 0.63 18.27
C MET A 400 -19.48 -0.06 19.27
N MET A 401 -20.79 -0.05 19.01
CA MET A 401 -21.82 -0.78 19.76
C MET A 401 -22.40 -1.98 18.99
N ASP A 402 -22.12 -2.14 17.68
CA ASP A 402 -22.59 -3.31 16.91
C ASP A 402 -21.73 -4.54 17.19
N ASN A 403 -22.37 -5.65 17.62
CA ASN A 403 -21.66 -6.87 18.01
C ASN A 403 -20.83 -7.49 16.88
N ARG A 404 -21.27 -7.41 15.61
CA ARG A 404 -20.54 -7.99 14.47
C ARG A 404 -19.29 -7.17 14.17
N PHE A 405 -19.37 -5.85 14.30
CA PHE A 405 -18.20 -4.98 14.22
C PHE A 405 -17.21 -5.29 15.35
N ARG A 406 -17.69 -5.52 16.58
CA ARG A 406 -16.85 -5.90 17.73
C ARG A 406 -16.14 -7.23 17.51
N GLU A 407 -16.89 -8.28 17.18
CA GLU A 407 -16.37 -9.63 16.88
C GLU A 407 -15.38 -9.61 15.70
N GLY A 408 -15.67 -8.81 14.66
CA GLY A 408 -14.80 -8.62 13.50
C GLY A 408 -13.49 -7.92 13.83
N LEU A 409 -13.53 -6.84 14.62
CA LEU A 409 -12.34 -6.15 15.10
C LEU A 409 -11.49 -7.05 16.02
N GLU A 410 -12.12 -7.76 16.97
CA GLU A 410 -11.39 -8.72 17.82
C GLU A 410 -10.71 -9.81 16.98
N THR A 411 -11.44 -10.41 16.03
CA THR A 411 -10.88 -11.42 15.12
C THR A 411 -9.70 -10.86 14.31
N LEU A 412 -9.82 -9.64 13.80
CA LEU A 412 -8.74 -8.95 13.07
C LEU A 412 -7.51 -8.74 13.96
N ILE A 413 -7.69 -8.33 15.21
CA ILE A 413 -6.60 -8.14 16.19
C ILE A 413 -5.88 -9.47 16.41
N TYR A 414 -6.60 -10.55 16.75
CA TYR A 414 -6.00 -11.86 17.00
C TYR A 414 -5.31 -12.46 15.75
N GLN A 415 -5.80 -12.17 14.55
CA GLN A 415 -5.15 -12.60 13.29
C GLN A 415 -3.87 -11.83 12.95
N ARG A 416 -3.67 -10.62 13.49
CA ARG A 416 -2.53 -9.76 13.17
C ARG A 416 -1.39 -9.81 14.20
N ILE A 417 -1.68 -10.16 15.44
CA ILE A 417 -0.66 -10.23 16.49
C ILE A 417 0.14 -11.55 16.39
N PRO A 418 1.47 -11.56 16.59
CA PRO A 418 2.26 -12.78 16.67
C PRO A 418 1.71 -13.82 17.67
N ALA A 419 1.59 -15.07 17.22
CA ALA A 419 0.97 -16.17 17.97
C ALA A 419 1.65 -16.58 19.30
N HIS A 420 2.80 -15.97 19.63
CA HIS A 420 3.48 -16.17 20.92
C HIS A 420 3.12 -15.11 21.97
N LEU A 421 2.34 -14.09 21.61
CA LEU A 421 1.87 -13.04 22.51
C LEU A 421 0.47 -13.40 23.06
N ASP A 422 0.29 -13.28 24.37
CA ASP A 422 -1.02 -13.28 25.04
C ASP A 422 -1.69 -11.92 24.84
N VAL A 423 -2.92 -11.94 24.32
CA VAL A 423 -3.66 -10.74 23.94
C VAL A 423 -5.01 -10.77 24.61
N THR A 424 -5.34 -9.70 25.33
CA THR A 424 -6.71 -9.47 25.79
C THR A 424 -7.27 -8.22 25.13
N VAL A 425 -8.32 -8.33 24.31
CA VAL A 425 -9.08 -7.16 23.86
C VAL A 425 -10.14 -6.81 24.92
N GLN A 426 -10.26 -5.52 25.25
CA GLN A 426 -11.21 -4.99 26.22
C GLN A 426 -11.94 -3.76 25.68
N TRP A 427 -13.26 -3.77 25.80
CA TRP A 427 -14.14 -2.68 25.38
C TRP A 427 -14.49 -1.82 26.59
N LEU A 428 -14.06 -0.56 26.58
CA LEU A 428 -14.28 0.37 27.68
C LEU A 428 -15.60 1.12 27.50
N ASP A 429 -16.23 1.48 28.61
CA ASP A 429 -17.26 2.53 28.61
C ASP A 429 -16.66 3.94 28.66
N LYS A 430 -17.53 4.97 28.78
CA LYS A 430 -17.12 6.38 28.79
C LYS A 430 -16.35 6.78 30.05
N GLU A 431 -16.74 6.26 31.22
CA GLU A 431 -16.10 6.57 32.50
C GLU A 431 -14.75 5.85 32.60
N GLU A 432 -14.71 4.61 32.12
CA GLU A 432 -13.50 3.78 32.04
C GLU A 432 -12.48 4.33 31.05
N SER A 433 -12.92 4.78 29.87
CA SER A 433 -12.06 5.48 28.91
C SER A 433 -11.49 6.77 29.49
N ALA A 434 -12.29 7.56 30.21
CA ALA A 434 -11.81 8.77 30.89
C ALA A 434 -10.78 8.44 32.00
N ARG A 435 -11.06 7.41 32.82
CA ARG A 435 -10.13 6.92 33.86
C ARG A 435 -8.83 6.41 33.23
N PHE A 436 -8.90 5.58 32.21
CA PHE A 436 -7.73 5.07 31.48
C PHE A 436 -6.86 6.21 30.96
N LYS A 437 -7.44 7.21 30.29
CA LYS A 437 -6.70 8.39 29.79
C LYS A 437 -5.97 9.12 30.92
N SER A 438 -6.63 9.38 32.04
CA SER A 438 -6.00 10.05 33.18
C SER A 438 -4.81 9.28 33.76
N LEU A 439 -4.79 7.95 33.64
CA LEU A 439 -3.70 7.09 34.09
C LEU A 439 -2.60 6.93 33.02
N TYR A 440 -2.96 6.95 31.74
CA TYR A 440 -2.06 6.64 30.63
C TYR A 440 -1.38 7.85 29.99
N GLU A 441 -1.93 9.07 30.08
CA GLU A 441 -1.31 10.27 29.50
C GLU A 441 0.11 10.52 30.07
N GLY A 442 0.29 10.43 31.39
CA GLY A 442 1.63 10.54 32.02
C GLY A 442 2.59 9.41 31.63
N CYS A 443 2.07 8.27 31.16
CA CYS A 443 2.91 7.19 30.64
C CYS A 443 3.43 7.48 29.23
N LYS A 444 2.77 8.36 28.45
CA LYS A 444 3.22 8.78 27.11
C LYS A 444 4.36 9.80 27.15
N THR A 445 4.40 10.66 28.18
CA THR A 445 5.45 11.69 28.36
C THR A 445 6.72 11.13 29.01
N GLY A 446 6.60 10.03 29.77
CA GLY A 446 7.72 9.21 30.20
C GLY A 446 7.42 8.45 31.50
N PHE A 447 8.08 7.31 31.71
CA PHE A 447 7.83 6.41 32.86
C PHE A 447 7.87 7.08 34.25
N ALA A 448 8.54 8.23 34.40
CA ALA A 448 8.60 8.98 35.67
C ALA A 448 7.28 9.69 36.04
N GLU A 449 6.40 9.96 35.07
CA GLU A 449 5.10 10.62 35.25
C GLU A 449 3.92 9.62 35.18
N CYS A 450 4.21 8.35 34.92
CA CYS A 450 3.25 7.27 34.81
C CYS A 450 2.80 6.78 36.19
N ASP A 451 1.50 6.84 36.49
CA ASP A 451 0.91 6.18 37.66
C ASP A 451 0.74 4.68 37.38
N ALA A 452 1.88 3.99 37.26
CA ALA A 452 1.98 2.65 36.73
C ALA A 452 1.28 1.60 37.62
N GLU A 453 1.16 1.84 38.93
CA GLU A 453 0.46 0.93 39.84
C GLU A 453 -1.06 1.04 39.68
N ASN A 454 -1.63 2.26 39.67
CA ASN A 454 -3.06 2.43 39.42
C ASN A 454 -3.46 2.04 37.98
N LEU A 455 -2.55 2.21 37.00
CA LEU A 455 -2.75 1.72 35.64
C LEU A 455 -2.74 0.17 35.60
N LYS A 456 -1.78 -0.48 36.23
CA LYS A 456 -1.70 -1.96 36.36
C LYS A 456 -2.98 -2.51 37.01
N GLU A 457 -3.42 -1.94 38.13
CA GLU A 457 -4.67 -2.32 38.80
C GLU A 457 -5.91 -2.09 37.92
N PHE A 458 -5.95 -1.01 37.13
CA PHE A 458 -7.01 -0.79 36.16
C PHE A 458 -7.04 -1.90 35.07
N ILE A 459 -5.89 -2.29 34.51
CA ILE A 459 -5.86 -3.38 33.52
C ILE A 459 -6.27 -4.71 34.16
N ILE A 460 -5.85 -5.02 35.39
CA ILE A 460 -6.28 -6.22 36.14
C ILE A 460 -7.82 -6.24 36.27
N GLN A 461 -8.41 -5.15 36.76
CA GLN A 461 -9.87 -5.00 36.92
C GLN A 461 -10.64 -5.18 35.61
N MET A 462 -10.08 -4.76 34.47
CA MET A 462 -10.71 -5.00 33.16
C MET A 462 -10.59 -6.46 32.70
N ARG A 463 -9.46 -7.12 32.97
CA ARG A 463 -9.23 -8.52 32.57
C ARG A 463 -10.09 -9.53 33.34
N GLU A 464 -10.38 -9.28 34.62
CA GLU A 464 -11.19 -10.16 35.47
C GLU A 464 -12.70 -10.17 35.14
N ARG A 465 -13.17 -9.34 34.21
CA ARG A 465 -14.60 -9.22 33.83
C ARG A 465 -15.11 -10.21 32.77
N LYS A 466 -14.24 -11.05 32.19
CA LYS A 466 -14.60 -11.99 31.12
C LYS A 466 -15.12 -13.32 31.63
#